data_AF-A0A9Q1H2H2-F1
#
_entry.id   AF-A0A9Q1H2H2-F1
#
_cell.length_a   1.000
_cell.length_b   1.000
_cell.length_c   1.000
_cell.angle_alpha   90.00
_cell.angle_beta   90.00
_cell.angle_gamma   90.00
#
_symmetry.space_group_name_H-M   'P 1'
#
loop_
_entity.id
_entity.type
_entity.pdbx_description
1 polymer ?
#
loop_
_entity_poly.entity_id
_entity_poly.type
_entity_poly.pdbx_seq_one_letter_code
_entity_poly.pdbx_strand_id
1 'polypeptide(L)'
;MTVQQWNEDSFIEHRRAKMDSINWNVFVDAAEDLGDLTETVSEYINFCVDFTIPTNKSKVFPNNKPWITKRVKSVINKKKRIFGNGDSEGWKQVQSEHKRVIKEEKAAYKDKVEGYFTGNNMK
;
A
#
# COMPACT_ATOMS: atom_id res chain seq x y z
N MET A 1 -2.99 -10.29 2.23
CA MET A 1 -3.88 -9.26 1.65
C MET A 1 -3.15 -8.62 0.50
N THR A 2 -3.71 -8.70 -0.69
CA THR A 2 -3.14 -8.07 -1.88
C THR A 2 -3.69 -6.65 -1.98
N VAL A 3 -2.82 -5.65 -2.06
CA VAL A 3 -3.25 -4.26 -2.20
C VAL A 3 -2.60 -3.72 -3.47
N GLN A 4 -3.42 -3.29 -4.41
CA GLN A 4 -2.98 -2.51 -5.56
C GLN A 4 -2.66 -1.08 -5.08
N GLN A 5 -1.47 -0.58 -5.38
CA GLN A 5 -1.02 0.74 -4.98
C GLN A 5 -0.82 1.62 -6.21
N TRP A 6 -1.49 2.77 -6.24
CA TRP A 6 -1.66 3.65 -7.41
C TRP A 6 -0.95 5.00 -7.25
N ASN A 7 0.14 5.07 -6.49
CA ASN A 7 0.52 6.33 -5.82
C ASN A 7 1.91 6.85 -6.19
N GLU A 8 2.36 6.66 -7.43
CA GLU A 8 3.66 7.18 -7.86
C GLU A 8 3.49 7.85 -9.22
N ASP A 9 3.76 9.16 -9.28
CA ASP A 9 3.50 9.99 -10.47
C ASP A 9 4.22 9.44 -11.71
N SER A 10 5.39 8.81 -11.53
CA SER A 10 6.12 8.13 -12.58
C SER A 10 5.34 6.97 -13.23
N PHE A 11 4.49 6.27 -12.48
CA PHE A 11 3.66 5.19 -13.02
C PHE A 11 2.48 5.74 -13.82
N ILE A 12 1.90 6.86 -13.39
CA ILE A 12 0.82 7.54 -14.12
C ILE A 12 1.35 8.03 -15.47
N GLU A 13 2.51 8.68 -15.47
CA GLU A 13 3.14 9.19 -16.69
C GLU A 13 3.61 8.06 -17.62
N HIS A 14 4.20 6.99 -17.07
CA HIS A 14 4.54 5.80 -17.85
C HIS A 14 3.30 5.16 -18.51
N ARG A 15 2.17 5.11 -17.79
CA ARG A 15 0.91 4.59 -18.32
C ARG A 15 0.37 5.45 -19.46
N ARG A 16 0.36 6.78 -19.30
CA ARG A 16 -0.07 7.71 -20.37
C ARG A 16 0.79 7.52 -21.62
N ALA A 17 2.12 7.57 -21.46
CA ALA A 17 3.05 7.41 -22.57
C ALA A 17 2.85 6.08 -23.32
N LYS A 18 2.56 4.99 -22.60
CA LYS A 18 2.25 3.70 -23.23
C LYS A 18 0.94 3.75 -24.01
N MET A 19 -0.12 4.34 -23.46
CA MET A 19 -1.41 4.50 -24.14
C MET A 19 -1.31 5.38 -25.40
N ASP A 20 -0.54 6.45 -25.34
CA ASP A 20 -0.36 7.37 -26.47
C ASP A 20 0.50 6.77 -27.59
N SER A 21 1.37 5.80 -27.27
CA SER A 21 2.20 5.11 -28.25
C SER A 21 1.48 4.03 -29.05
N ILE A 22 0.26 3.66 -28.66
CA ILE A 22 -0.48 2.55 -29.28
C ILE A 22 -1.28 3.06 -30.47
N ASN A 23 -1.14 2.34 -31.59
CA ASN A 23 -1.99 2.55 -32.75
C ASN A 23 -3.36 1.88 -32.54
N TRP A 24 -4.34 2.66 -32.11
CA TRP A 24 -5.71 2.20 -31.85
C TRP A 24 -6.43 1.66 -33.09
N ASN A 25 -5.99 2.03 -34.29
CA ASN A 25 -6.61 1.56 -35.54
C ASN A 25 -6.47 0.04 -35.71
N VAL A 26 -5.47 -0.58 -35.09
CA VAL A 26 -5.30 -2.06 -35.11
C VAL A 26 -6.51 -2.78 -34.53
N PHE A 27 -7.18 -2.20 -33.53
CA PHE A 27 -8.40 -2.78 -32.96
C PHE A 27 -9.60 -2.57 -33.87
N VAL A 28 -9.66 -1.44 -34.57
CA VAL A 28 -10.72 -1.11 -35.52
C VAL A 28 -10.64 -2.01 -36.76
N ASP A 29 -9.43 -2.27 -37.25
CA ASP A 29 -9.20 -3.12 -38.42
C ASP A 29 -9.45 -4.61 -38.14
N ALA A 30 -9.35 -5.03 -36.86
CA ALA A 30 -9.52 -6.42 -36.43
C ALA A 30 -10.95 -6.74 -35.95
N ALA A 31 -11.75 -5.73 -35.60
CA ALA A 31 -13.09 -5.93 -35.06
C ALA A 31 -14.11 -6.20 -36.16
N GLU A 32 -14.93 -7.24 -35.98
CA GLU A 32 -16.01 -7.56 -36.92
C GLU A 32 -17.26 -6.69 -36.67
N ASP A 33 -17.48 -6.29 -35.42
CA ASP A 33 -18.58 -5.41 -35.03
C ASP A 33 -18.20 -4.43 -33.92
N LEU A 34 -19.10 -3.50 -33.60
CA LEU A 34 -18.88 -2.47 -32.57
C LEU A 34 -18.77 -3.07 -31.16
N GLY A 35 -19.45 -4.19 -30.90
CA GLY A 35 -19.40 -4.91 -29.64
C GLY A 35 -18.03 -5.55 -29.44
N ASP A 36 -17.53 -6.26 -30.44
CA ASP A 36 -16.22 -6.91 -30.51
C ASP A 36 -15.07 -5.88 -30.37
N LEU A 37 -15.21 -4.72 -31.03
CA LEU A 37 -14.31 -3.59 -30.83
C LEU A 37 -14.29 -3.12 -29.37
N THR A 38 -15.48 -2.95 -28.78
CA THR A 38 -15.61 -2.45 -27.41
C THR A 38 -15.07 -3.45 -26.39
N GLU A 39 -15.32 -4.74 -26.62
CA GLU A 39 -14.83 -5.85 -25.78
C GLU A 39 -13.31 -5.92 -25.85
N THR A 40 -12.73 -6.02 -27.06
CA THR A 40 -11.29 -6.12 -27.27
C THR A 40 -10.54 -4.91 -26.70
N VAL A 41 -11.05 -3.70 -26.90
CA VAL A 41 -10.46 -2.47 -26.34
C VAL A 41 -10.55 -2.48 -24.81
N SER A 42 -11.68 -2.91 -24.24
CA SER A 42 -11.86 -2.99 -22.79
C SER A 42 -10.92 -4.03 -22.17
N GLU A 43 -10.78 -5.20 -22.78
CA GLU A 43 -9.84 -6.24 -22.36
C GLU A 43 -8.40 -5.75 -22.40
N TYR A 44 -8.01 -5.05 -23.46
CA TYR A 44 -6.67 -4.50 -23.59
C TYR A 44 -6.37 -3.42 -22.54
N ILE A 45 -7.34 -2.55 -22.26
CA ILE A 45 -7.21 -1.54 -21.19
C ILE A 45 -7.03 -2.24 -19.84
N ASN A 46 -7.84 -3.28 -19.56
CA ASN A 46 -7.72 -4.06 -18.33
C ASN A 46 -6.37 -4.78 -18.22
N PHE A 47 -5.88 -5.38 -19.32
CA PHE A 47 -4.54 -5.95 -19.39
C PHE A 47 -3.46 -4.91 -19.07
N CYS A 48 -3.57 -3.70 -19.64
CA CYS A 48 -2.63 -2.63 -19.38
C CYS A 48 -2.67 -2.16 -17.92
N VAL A 49 -3.86 -2.09 -17.32
CA VAL A 49 -4.06 -1.79 -15.90
C VAL A 49 -3.36 -2.85 -15.04
N ASP A 50 -3.62 -4.13 -15.30
CA ASP A 50 -3.04 -5.22 -14.51
C ASP A 50 -1.51 -5.33 -14.67
N PHE A 51 -0.98 -5.04 -15.86
CA PHE A 51 0.46 -5.06 -16.11
C PHE A 51 1.19 -3.85 -15.51
N THR A 52 0.56 -2.68 -15.47
CA THR A 52 1.20 -1.44 -15.00
C THR A 52 1.09 -1.24 -13.50
N ILE A 53 0.11 -1.86 -12.82
CA ILE A 53 -0.03 -1.75 -11.37
C ILE A 53 0.84 -2.80 -10.69
N PRO A 54 1.88 -2.40 -9.94
CA PRO A 54 2.62 -3.34 -9.12
C PRO A 54 1.68 -3.93 -8.06
N THR A 55 1.39 -5.22 -8.19
CA THR A 55 0.61 -5.96 -7.22
C THR A 55 1.45 -6.25 -5.99
N ASN A 56 1.34 -5.39 -4.97
CA ASN A 56 2.09 -5.55 -3.73
C ASN A 56 1.39 -6.59 -2.83
N LYS A 57 2.02 -7.77 -2.72
CA LYS A 57 1.58 -8.81 -1.79
C LYS A 57 2.03 -8.44 -0.37
N SER A 58 1.11 -7.87 0.42
CA SER A 58 1.37 -7.67 1.85
C SER A 58 1.00 -8.94 2.63
N LYS A 59 2.04 -9.60 3.18
CA LYS A 59 1.85 -10.75 4.06
C LYS A 59 1.57 -10.24 5.47
N VAL A 60 0.32 -10.34 5.90
CA VAL A 60 -0.08 -10.10 7.28
C VAL A 60 -0.07 -11.45 7.97
N PHE A 61 0.88 -11.66 8.88
CA PHE A 61 0.96 -12.88 9.66
C PHE A 61 -0.06 -12.82 10.82
N PRO A 62 -0.73 -13.94 11.16
CA PRO A 62 -1.62 -14.01 12.32
C PRO A 62 -0.93 -13.65 13.65
N ASN A 63 0.39 -13.89 13.74
CA ASN A 63 1.21 -13.53 14.89
C ASN A 63 1.83 -12.11 14.80
N ASN A 64 1.25 -11.22 13.99
CA ASN A 64 1.69 -9.83 14.02
C ASN A 64 1.34 -9.23 15.39
N LYS A 65 2.35 -8.64 16.03
CA LYS A 65 2.20 -7.94 17.31
C LYS A 65 1.05 -6.93 17.22
N PRO A 66 -0.02 -7.07 18.02
CA PRO A 66 -1.25 -6.29 17.86
C PRO A 66 -1.06 -4.79 18.17
N TRP A 67 -0.01 -4.43 18.92
CA TRP A 67 0.40 -3.04 19.16
C TRP A 67 1.19 -2.41 18.00
N ILE A 68 1.44 -3.11 16.88
CA ILE A 68 2.08 -2.53 15.68
C ILE A 68 1.02 -1.84 14.81
N THR A 69 0.57 -0.69 15.28
CA THR A 69 -0.48 0.12 14.65
C THR A 69 0.04 0.93 13.47
N LYS A 70 -0.85 1.60 12.71
CA LYS A 70 -0.48 2.52 11.62
C LYS A 70 0.50 3.61 12.11
N ARG A 71 0.33 4.08 13.35
CA ARG A 71 1.19 5.07 14.01
C ARG A 71 2.62 4.55 14.17
N VAL A 72 2.80 3.34 14.69
CA VAL A 72 4.12 2.69 14.78
C VAL A 72 4.78 2.56 13.42
N LYS A 73 4.03 2.10 12.41
CA LYS A 73 4.53 1.93 11.04
C LYS A 73 4.99 3.26 10.43
N SER A 74 4.26 4.35 10.69
CA SER A 74 4.65 5.70 10.24
C SER A 74 6.01 6.10 10.80
N VAL A 75 6.24 5.91 12.10
CA VAL A 75 7.53 6.24 12.74
C VAL A 75 8.66 5.34 12.25
N ILE A 76 8.40 4.04 12.01
CA ILE A 76 9.38 3.13 11.39
C ILE A 76 9.77 3.62 9.99
N ASN A 77 8.81 4.06 9.17
CA ASN A 77 9.07 4.57 7.83
C ASN A 77 9.83 5.90 7.87
N LYS A 78 9.48 6.81 8.79
CA LYS A 78 10.22 8.06 9.05
C LYS A 78 11.69 7.74 9.41
N LYS A 79 11.91 6.76 10.29
CA LYS A 79 13.25 6.32 10.66
C LYS A 79 14.05 5.79 9.47
N LYS A 80 13.44 4.98 8.60
CA LYS A 80 14.09 4.47 7.39
C LYS A 80 14.52 5.60 6.45
N ARG A 81 13.68 6.62 6.26
CA ARG A 81 14.02 7.79 5.44
C ARG A 81 15.21 8.56 5.99
N ILE A 82 15.22 8.85 7.29
CA ILE A 82 16.32 9.56 7.96
C ILE A 82 17.61 8.76 7.88
N PHE A 83 17.53 7.44 8.07
CA PHE A 83 18.69 6.55 7.93
C PHE A 83 19.28 6.61 6.51
N GLY A 84 18.44 6.62 5.47
CA GLY A 84 18.90 6.78 4.09
C GLY A 84 19.55 8.14 3.80
N ASN A 85 19.11 9.20 4.49
CA ASN A 85 19.64 10.56 4.32
C ASN A 85 20.92 10.84 5.13
N GLY A 86 21.35 9.92 6.01
CA GLY A 86 22.57 10.09 6.81
C GLY A 86 22.49 11.12 7.96
N ASP A 87 21.29 11.62 8.29
CA ASP A 87 21.10 12.60 9.37
C ASP A 87 21.12 11.92 10.75
N SER A 88 22.25 12.09 11.44
CA SER A 88 22.50 11.50 12.78
C SER A 88 21.64 12.13 13.88
N GLU A 89 21.32 13.42 13.78
CA GLU A 89 20.55 14.12 14.83
C GLU A 89 19.06 13.81 14.70
N GLY A 90 18.52 13.85 13.48
CA GLY A 90 17.18 13.37 13.19
C GLY A 90 17.00 11.89 13.55
N TRP A 91 18.06 11.08 13.43
CA TRP A 91 18.00 9.66 13.79
C TRP A 91 17.78 9.46 15.29
N LYS A 92 18.47 10.21 16.14
CA LYS A 92 18.30 10.14 17.61
C LYS A 92 16.88 10.56 18.01
N GLN A 93 16.38 11.65 17.43
CA GLN A 93 15.03 12.15 17.71
C GLN A 93 13.97 11.11 17.34
N VAL A 94 14.05 10.56 16.13
CA VAL A 94 13.09 9.53 15.67
C VAL A 94 13.26 8.22 16.42
N GLN A 95 14.47 7.88 16.87
CA GLN A 95 14.69 6.72 17.73
C GLN A 95 14.02 6.89 19.09
N SER A 96 14.08 8.07 19.69
CA SER A 96 13.35 8.40 20.92
C SER A 96 11.83 8.35 20.71
N GLU A 97 11.35 8.99 19.64
CA GLU A 97 9.94 8.97 19.23
C GLU A 97 9.42 7.54 19.04
N HIS A 98 10.19 6.68 18.36
CA HIS A 98 9.84 5.28 18.12
C HIS A 98 9.70 4.49 19.42
N LYS A 99 10.63 4.66 20.37
CA LYS A 99 10.54 4.02 21.69
C LYS A 99 9.29 4.47 22.46
N ARG A 100 9.00 5.77 22.45
CA ARG A 100 7.82 6.34 23.11
C ARG A 100 6.53 5.79 22.52
N VAL A 101 6.38 5.83 21.20
CA VAL A 101 5.19 5.33 20.49
C VAL A 101 5.00 3.84 20.77
N ILE A 102 6.04 3.01 20.72
CA ILE A 102 5.93 1.59 21.06
C ILE A 102 5.45 1.38 22.50
N LYS A 103 5.92 2.19 23.46
CA LYS A 103 5.49 2.10 24.86
C LYS A 103 4.01 2.44 25.01
N GLU A 104 3.57 3.53 24.40
CA GLU A 104 2.17 3.97 24.44
C GLU A 104 1.22 2.96 23.80
N GLU A 105 1.56 2.43 22.62
CA GLU A 105 0.70 1.47 21.92
C GLU A 105 0.64 0.11 22.63
N LYS A 106 1.74 -0.30 23.29
CA LYS A 106 1.73 -1.47 24.18
C LYS A 106 0.85 -1.24 25.40
N ALA A 107 0.89 -0.05 26.01
CA ALA A 107 0.05 0.29 27.15
C ALA A 107 -1.43 0.30 26.74
N ALA A 108 -1.78 0.98 25.64
CA ALA A 108 -3.15 0.99 25.12
C ALA A 108 -3.66 -0.42 24.78
N TYR A 109 -2.80 -1.29 24.22
CA TYR A 109 -3.17 -2.68 23.98
C TYR A 109 -3.36 -3.46 25.29
N LYS A 110 -2.49 -3.24 26.29
CA LYS A 110 -2.62 -3.83 27.63
C LYS A 110 -3.96 -3.42 28.26
N ASP A 111 -4.27 -2.12 28.30
CA ASP A 111 -5.49 -1.59 28.88
C ASP A 111 -6.74 -2.14 28.17
N LYS A 112 -6.69 -2.28 26.83
CA LYS A 112 -7.75 -2.93 26.06
C LYS A 112 -7.95 -4.39 26.47
N VAL A 113 -6.87 -5.15 26.65
CA VAL A 113 -6.94 -6.55 27.05
C VAL A 113 -7.47 -6.70 28.48
N GLU A 114 -6.96 -5.91 29.42
CA GLU A 114 -7.41 -5.89 30.82
C GLU A 114 -8.87 -5.44 30.94
N GLY A 115 -9.33 -4.54 30.07
CA GLY A 115 -10.73 -4.13 29.97
C GLY A 115 -11.67 -5.29 29.63
N TYR A 116 -11.25 -6.26 28.81
CA TYR A 116 -12.06 -7.45 28.53
C TYR A 116 -12.22 -8.35 29.76
N PHE A 117 -11.20 -8.44 30.61
CA PHE A 117 -11.24 -9.28 31.82
C PHE A 117 -11.98 -8.61 32.98
N THR A 118 -11.88 -7.29 33.11
CA THR A 118 -12.53 -6.52 34.19
C THR A 118 -14.00 -6.19 33.89
N GLY A 119 -14.40 -6.14 32.62
CA GLY A 119 -15.75 -5.81 32.19
C GLY A 119 -16.79 -6.94 32.27
N ASN A 120 -16.45 -8.11 32.82
CA ASN A 120 -17.33 -9.29 32.90
C ASN A 120 -18.06 -9.63 31.56
N ASN A 121 -17.42 -9.33 30.42
CA ASN A 121 -17.90 -9.70 29.09
C ASN A 121 -17.15 -10.95 28.63
N MET A 122 -17.31 -12.03 29.38
CA MET A 122 -16.94 -13.37 28.94
C MET A 122 -18.19 -13.96 28.26
N LYS A 123 -18.31 -13.74 26.96
CA LYS A 123 -19.19 -14.52 26.07
C LYS A 123 -18.32 -15.28 25.09
#